data_AF-A0AAV4E9F0-F1
#
_entry.id   AF-A0AAV4E9F0-F1
#
_cell.length_a   1.000
_cell.length_b   1.000
_cell.length_c   1.000
_cell.angle_alpha   90.00
_cell.angle_beta   90.00
_cell.angle_gamma   90.00
#
_symmetry.space_group_name_H-M   'P 1'
#
loop_
_entity.id
_entity.type
_entity.pdbx_description
1 polymer ?
#
loop_
_entity_poly.entity_id
_entity_poly.type
_entity_poly.pdbx_seq_one_letter_code
_entity_poly.pdbx_strand_id
1 'polypeptide(L)'
;MFSGPAHRVYLLGNPILFWSLLGLKFTFLLLWLGFSVCNKRGIIFNKLFSTYTDRVMKVCWWLLWAWFLHYAPFWTMGRVLYFHHYFPAFLFSAMFGGVMLDFLLTLVCLSVPSRLARHVFTGGLTLILAVMALSFYLFYPLVYGMSGSTSGDKDSIMYGLKWLESWDF
;
A
#
# COMPACT_ATOMS: atom_id res chain seq x y z
N MET A 1 -13.32 12.26 24.32
CA MET A 1 -13.99 11.05 23.82
C MET A 1 -15.25 11.49 23.09
N PHE A 2 -15.22 11.52 21.75
CA PHE A 2 -16.41 11.83 20.94
C PHE A 2 -17.05 10.52 20.50
N SER A 3 -17.81 9.90 21.40
CA SER A 3 -18.73 8.83 21.04
C SER A 3 -19.76 8.70 22.15
N GLY A 4 -20.94 9.26 21.92
CA GLY A 4 -22.13 8.77 22.59
C GLY A 4 -22.47 7.36 22.08
N PRO A 5 -23.32 6.60 22.77
CA PRO A 5 -23.64 5.20 22.44
C PRO A 5 -24.13 4.97 20.99
N ALA A 6 -24.58 6.02 20.29
CA ALA A 6 -25.11 5.94 18.93
C ALA A 6 -24.05 5.99 17.81
N HIS A 7 -22.90 6.64 18.02
CA HIS A 7 -21.91 6.87 16.96
C HIS A 7 -20.50 6.60 17.46
N ARG A 8 -19.83 5.62 16.85
CA ARG A 8 -18.48 5.16 17.21
C ARG A 8 -17.52 5.33 16.04
N VAL A 9 -16.29 5.75 16.31
CA VAL A 9 -15.23 5.88 15.29
C VAL A 9 -14.10 4.92 15.67
N TYR A 10 -13.56 4.21 14.69
CA TYR A 10 -12.52 3.22 14.90
C TYR A 10 -11.34 3.43 13.94
N LEU A 11 -10.15 3.63 14.52
CA LEU A 11 -8.94 3.93 13.76
C LEU A 11 -8.22 2.65 13.30
N LEU A 12 -8.82 1.93 12.35
CA LEU A 12 -8.18 0.78 11.68
C LEU A 12 -7.24 1.20 10.53
N GLY A 13 -7.56 2.32 9.89
CA GLY A 13 -7.06 2.69 8.56
C GLY A 13 -7.67 1.81 7.47
N ASN A 14 -7.02 1.71 6.29
CA ASN A 14 -7.56 0.98 5.14
C ASN A 14 -6.82 -0.36 4.94
N PRO A 15 -7.44 -1.51 5.27
CA PRO A 15 -6.78 -2.81 5.20
C PRO A 15 -6.25 -3.16 3.82
N ILE A 16 -7.01 -2.86 2.76
CA ILE A 16 -6.60 -3.13 1.38
C ILE A 16 -5.29 -2.38 1.07
N LEU A 17 -5.18 -1.10 1.46
CA LEU A 17 -3.95 -0.34 1.28
C LEU A 17 -2.80 -0.92 2.09
N PHE A 18 -2.99 -1.25 3.38
CA PHE A 18 -1.91 -1.83 4.20
C PHE A 18 -1.34 -3.11 3.60
N TRP A 19 -2.22 -4.04 3.21
CA TRP A 19 -1.82 -5.34 2.67
C TRP A 19 -1.20 -5.18 1.28
N SER A 20 -1.77 -4.30 0.44
CA SER A 20 -1.20 -4.00 -0.88
C SER A 20 0.20 -3.42 -0.75
N LEU A 21 0.43 -2.47 0.16
CA LEU A 21 1.76 -1.89 0.39
C LEU A 21 2.76 -2.91 0.93
N LEU A 22 2.33 -3.83 1.79
CA LEU A 22 3.17 -4.94 2.24
C LEU A 22 3.56 -5.85 1.06
N GLY A 23 2.59 -6.23 0.24
CA GLY A 23 2.82 -7.02 -0.98
C GLY A 23 3.77 -6.32 -1.95
N LEU A 24 3.62 -5.01 -2.17
CA LEU A 24 4.50 -4.22 -3.05
C LEU A 24 5.94 -4.19 -2.53
N LYS A 25 6.16 -4.12 -1.21
CA LYS A 25 7.51 -4.21 -0.61
C LYS A 25 8.15 -5.58 -0.90
N PHE A 26 7.38 -6.65 -0.77
CA PHE A 26 7.85 -8.00 -1.10
C PHE A 26 8.16 -8.16 -2.60
N THR A 27 7.26 -7.70 -3.48
CA THR A 27 7.46 -7.70 -4.94
C THR A 27 8.71 -6.90 -5.32
N PHE A 28 8.94 -5.74 -4.69
CA PHE A 28 10.14 -4.95 -4.91
C PHE A 28 11.42 -5.72 -4.55
N LEU A 29 11.46 -6.41 -3.40
CA LEU A 29 12.60 -7.22 -3.02
C LEU A 29 12.89 -8.32 -4.06
N LEU A 30 11.86 -9.01 -4.55
CA LEU A 30 12.00 -10.02 -5.60
C LEU A 30 12.54 -9.42 -6.91
N LEU A 31 11.98 -8.30 -7.37
CA LEU A 31 12.45 -7.63 -8.58
C LEU A 31 13.88 -7.15 -8.43
N TRP A 32 14.21 -6.50 -7.32
CA TRP A 32 15.57 -6.02 -7.04
C TRP A 32 16.59 -7.16 -7.01
N LEU A 33 16.26 -8.30 -6.38
CA LEU A 33 17.09 -9.50 -6.41
C LEU A 33 17.25 -10.03 -7.84
N GLY A 34 16.16 -10.12 -8.60
CA GLY A 34 16.19 -10.54 -10.00
C GLY A 34 17.08 -9.66 -10.86
N PHE A 35 16.92 -8.35 -10.80
CA PHE A 35 17.77 -7.39 -11.52
C PHE A 35 19.23 -7.46 -11.07
N SER A 36 19.48 -7.64 -9.78
CA SER A 36 20.85 -7.79 -9.25
C SER A 36 21.53 -9.04 -9.81
N VAL A 37 20.82 -10.16 -9.90
CA VAL A 37 21.33 -11.39 -10.52
C VAL A 37 21.58 -11.19 -12.02
N CYS A 38 20.64 -10.57 -12.75
CA CYS A 38 20.82 -10.24 -14.17
C CYS A 38 22.06 -9.37 -14.42
N ASN A 39 22.27 -8.35 -13.59
CA ASN A 39 23.43 -7.47 -13.66
C ASN A 39 24.74 -8.24 -13.39
N LYS A 40 24.76 -9.11 -12.38
CA LYS A 40 25.93 -9.96 -12.08
C LYS A 40 26.23 -10.97 -13.20
N ARG A 41 25.21 -11.41 -13.95
CA ARG A 41 25.36 -12.29 -15.13
C ARG A 41 25.70 -11.54 -16.41
N GLY A 42 25.79 -10.22 -16.39
CA GLY A 42 26.10 -9.41 -17.57
C GLY A 42 24.96 -9.35 -18.60
N ILE A 43 23.70 -9.56 -18.18
CA ILE A 43 22.55 -9.41 -19.09
C ILE A 43 22.40 -7.93 -19.45
N ILE A 44 22.49 -7.63 -20.74
CA ILE A 44 22.43 -6.26 -21.26
C ILE A 44 20.97 -5.91 -21.56
N PHE A 45 20.45 -4.94 -20.81
CA PHE A 45 19.18 -4.29 -21.14
C PHE A 45 19.40 -3.04 -21.98
N ASN A 46 18.33 -2.55 -22.61
CA ASN A 46 18.35 -1.25 -23.27
C ASN A 46 18.82 -0.17 -22.27
N LYS A 47 19.74 0.71 -22.68
CA LYS A 47 20.31 1.78 -21.84
C LYS A 47 19.25 2.66 -21.18
N LEU A 48 18.17 3.01 -21.90
CA LEU A 48 17.07 3.79 -21.36
C LEU A 48 16.35 3.04 -20.23
N PHE A 49 16.05 1.76 -20.46
CA PHE A 49 15.41 0.91 -19.46
C PHE A 49 16.30 0.70 -18.23
N SER A 50 17.59 0.42 -18.42
CA SER A 50 18.54 0.26 -17.32
C SER A 50 18.63 1.53 -16.47
N THR A 51 18.74 2.70 -17.12
CA THR A 51 18.81 4.00 -16.42
C THR A 51 17.53 4.28 -15.63
N TYR A 52 16.37 3.96 -16.20
CA TYR A 52 15.09 4.11 -15.53
C TYR A 52 14.96 3.17 -14.34
N THR A 53 15.23 1.87 -14.52
CA THR A 53 15.22 0.88 -13.43
C THR A 53 16.18 1.26 -12.31
N ASP A 54 17.41 1.67 -12.62
CA ASP A 54 18.37 2.10 -11.59
C ASP A 54 17.88 3.29 -10.77
N ARG A 55 17.22 4.26 -11.43
CA ARG A 55 16.61 5.40 -10.74
C ARG A 55 15.48 4.95 -9.82
N VAL A 56 14.56 4.13 -10.33
CA VAL A 56 13.43 3.60 -9.54
C VAL A 56 13.94 2.81 -8.34
N MET A 57 14.91 1.92 -8.53
CA MET A 57 15.50 1.12 -7.44
C MET A 57 16.09 2.01 -6.34
N LYS A 58 16.83 3.08 -6.71
CA LYS A 58 17.39 4.04 -5.75
C LYS A 58 16.28 4.78 -4.97
N VAL A 59 15.25 5.26 -5.66
CA VAL A 59 14.12 5.96 -5.03
C VAL A 59 13.37 5.03 -4.07
N CYS A 60 13.05 3.81 -4.52
CA CYS A 60 12.40 2.81 -3.69
C CYS A 60 13.22 2.47 -2.44
N TRP A 61 14.54 2.27 -2.56
CA TRP A 61 15.40 2.03 -1.41
C TRP A 61 15.42 3.21 -0.45
N TRP A 62 15.51 4.45 -0.95
CA TRP A 62 15.44 5.65 -0.10
C TRP A 62 14.12 5.76 0.65
N LEU A 63 13.00 5.46 0.00
CA LEU A 63 11.68 5.48 0.64
C LEU A 63 11.52 4.36 1.67
N LEU A 64 12.04 3.17 1.41
CA LEU A 64 12.09 2.09 2.39
C LEU A 64 12.98 2.43 3.58
N TRP A 65 14.10 3.11 3.35
CA TRP A 65 15.00 3.56 4.41
C TRP A 65 14.32 4.63 5.28
N ALA A 66 13.62 5.58 4.66
CA ALA A 66 12.82 6.57 5.37
C ALA A 66 11.68 5.92 6.17
N TRP A 67 10.96 4.95 5.59
CA TRP A 67 9.98 4.14 6.32
C TRP A 67 10.61 3.45 7.53
N PHE A 68 11.77 2.81 7.33
CA PHE A 68 12.48 2.11 8.39
C PHE A 68 12.89 3.05 9.51
N LEU A 69 13.47 4.22 9.21
CA LEU A 69 13.83 5.20 10.22
C LEU A 69 12.65 5.70 11.04
N HIS A 70 11.48 5.83 10.43
CA HIS A 70 10.28 6.25 11.14
C HIS A 70 9.63 5.10 11.90
N TYR A 71 9.90 3.84 11.55
CA TYR A 71 9.27 2.68 12.17
C TYR A 71 10.14 2.01 13.24
N ALA A 72 11.44 1.86 12.99
CA ALA A 72 12.38 1.15 13.85
C ALA A 72 12.47 1.71 15.28
N PRO A 73 12.47 3.04 15.54
CA PRO A 73 12.58 3.58 16.90
C PRO A 73 11.44 3.11 17.82
N PHE A 74 10.26 2.83 17.27
CA PHE A 74 9.11 2.38 18.05
C PHE A 74 9.31 1.02 18.71
N TRP A 75 10.17 0.16 18.15
CA TRP A 75 10.50 -1.13 18.75
C TRP A 75 11.33 -1.02 20.04
N THR A 76 12.05 0.09 20.21
CA THR A 76 12.89 0.33 21.39
C THR A 76 12.23 1.22 22.45
N MET A 77 11.06 1.80 22.15
CA MET A 77 10.38 2.70 23.07
C MET A 77 9.65 1.93 24.18
N GLY A 78 10.02 2.17 25.44
CA GLY A 78 9.37 1.56 26.62
C GLY A 78 8.04 2.21 27.04
N ARG A 79 7.35 2.91 26.13
CA ARG A 79 6.08 3.60 26.41
C ARG A 79 4.95 3.01 25.56
N VAL A 80 3.71 3.26 25.98
CA VAL A 80 2.52 2.85 25.23
C VAL A 80 2.52 3.55 23.86
N LEU A 81 2.30 2.75 22.81
CA LEU A 81 2.18 3.22 21.43
C LEU A 81 0.77 2.94 20.92
N TYR A 82 0.30 3.87 20.10
CA TYR A 82 -1.01 3.78 19.44
C TYR A 82 -0.84 3.83 17.93
N PHE A 83 -1.83 3.35 17.20
CA PHE A 83 -1.80 3.21 15.74
C PHE A 83 -1.37 4.49 14.98
N HIS A 84 -1.77 5.67 15.44
CA HIS A 84 -1.41 6.94 14.79
C HIS A 84 0.11 7.24 14.79
N HIS A 85 0.88 6.62 15.68
CA HIS A 85 2.35 6.73 15.67
C HIS A 85 2.94 6.11 14.39
N TYR A 86 2.23 5.18 13.74
CA TYR A 86 2.67 4.57 12.49
C TYR A 86 2.47 5.48 11.27
N PHE A 87 1.68 6.56 11.36
CA PHE A 87 1.32 7.39 10.21
C PHE A 87 2.51 8.01 9.45
N PRO A 88 3.57 8.53 10.12
CA PRO A 88 4.75 9.02 9.43
C PRO A 88 5.42 7.93 8.59
N ALA A 89 5.59 6.72 9.15
CA ALA A 89 6.13 5.59 8.41
C ALA A 89 5.19 5.19 7.26
N PHE A 90 3.88 5.15 7.51
CA PHE A 90 2.89 4.82 6.48
C PHE A 90 2.93 5.78 5.28
N LEU A 91 3.18 7.08 5.49
CA LEU A 91 3.33 8.04 4.40
C LEU A 91 4.45 7.63 3.43
N PHE A 92 5.63 7.26 3.94
CA PHE A 92 6.73 6.75 3.10
C PHE A 92 6.36 5.43 2.42
N SER A 93 5.59 4.57 3.08
CA SER A 93 5.06 3.36 2.44
C SER A 93 4.10 3.69 1.28
N ALA A 94 3.24 4.70 1.43
CA ALA A 94 2.31 5.12 0.38
C ALA A 94 3.05 5.73 -0.83
N MET A 95 4.04 6.59 -0.58
CA MET A 95 4.91 7.14 -1.64
C MET A 95 5.66 6.01 -2.37
N PHE A 96 6.20 5.05 -1.63
CA PHE A 96 6.83 3.85 -2.19
C PHE A 96 5.85 3.07 -3.05
N GLY A 97 4.61 2.88 -2.57
CA GLY A 97 3.55 2.21 -3.31
C GLY A 97 3.25 2.88 -4.65
N GLY A 98 3.16 4.22 -4.67
CA GLY A 98 2.97 4.99 -5.91
C GLY A 98 4.06 4.76 -6.93
N VAL A 99 5.33 4.86 -6.52
CA VAL A 99 6.50 4.60 -7.39
C VAL A 99 6.51 3.16 -7.89
N MET A 100 6.21 2.19 -7.01
CA MET A 100 6.21 0.78 -7.36
C MET A 100 5.07 0.43 -8.34
N LEU A 101 3.87 0.98 -8.14
CA LEU A 101 2.74 0.78 -9.06
C LEU A 101 3.01 1.39 -10.44
N ASP A 102 3.59 2.59 -10.51
CA ASP A 102 4.05 3.19 -11.78
C ASP A 102 5.07 2.30 -12.48
N PHE A 103 6.05 1.79 -11.74
CA PHE A 103 7.07 0.90 -12.29
C PHE A 103 6.46 -0.40 -12.82
N LEU A 104 5.58 -1.05 -12.05
CA LEU A 104 4.90 -2.28 -12.47
C LEU A 104 4.03 -2.06 -13.71
N LEU A 105 3.24 -0.97 -13.76
CA LEU A 105 2.48 -0.61 -14.95
C LEU A 105 3.39 -0.38 -16.16
N THR A 106 4.54 0.26 -15.96
CA THR A 106 5.53 0.46 -17.01
C THR A 106 6.07 -0.88 -17.52
N LEU A 107 6.38 -1.84 -16.64
CA LEU A 107 6.80 -3.19 -17.05
C LEU A 107 5.72 -3.92 -17.86
N VAL A 108 4.46 -3.80 -17.45
CA VAL A 108 3.33 -4.36 -18.21
C VAL A 108 3.22 -3.70 -19.59
N CYS A 109 3.38 -2.38 -19.67
CA CYS A 109 3.35 -1.64 -20.94
C CYS A 109 4.47 -2.06 -21.90
N LEU A 110 5.65 -2.41 -21.37
CA LEU A 110 6.77 -2.93 -22.17
C LEU A 110 6.53 -4.37 -22.68
N SER A 111 5.60 -5.09 -22.05
CA SER A 111 5.24 -6.47 -22.41
C SER A 111 4.13 -6.55 -23.47
N VAL A 112 3.53 -5.42 -23.85
CA VAL A 112 2.44 -5.33 -24.84
C VAL A 112 2.87 -4.54 -26.09
N PRO A 113 2.16 -4.69 -27.23
CA PRO A 113 2.44 -3.89 -28.41
C PRO A 113 2.31 -2.38 -28.14
N SER A 114 3.20 -1.58 -28.75
CA SER A 114 3.27 -0.12 -28.54
C SER A 114 1.95 0.62 -28.77
N ARG A 115 1.12 0.13 -29.69
CA ARG A 115 -0.23 0.67 -29.97
C ARG A 115 -1.18 0.56 -28.78
N LEU A 116 -1.00 -0.48 -27.95
CA LEU A 116 -1.85 -0.78 -26.81
C LEU A 116 -1.28 -0.25 -25.49
N ALA A 117 0.03 0.02 -25.43
CA ALA A 117 0.72 0.48 -24.22
C ALA A 117 0.04 1.69 -23.57
N ARG A 118 -0.38 2.69 -24.36
CA ARG A 118 -1.10 3.86 -23.82
C ARG A 118 -2.42 3.48 -23.15
N HIS A 119 -3.21 2.62 -23.80
CA HIS A 119 -4.49 2.17 -23.27
C HIS A 119 -4.32 1.31 -22.02
N VAL A 120 -3.32 0.44 -22.01
CA VAL A 120 -2.96 -0.39 -20.84
C VAL A 120 -2.53 0.49 -19.68
N PHE A 121 -1.69 1.49 -19.91
CA PHE A 121 -1.28 2.43 -18.87
C PHE A 121 -2.49 3.18 -18.29
N THR A 122 -3.32 3.79 -19.15
CA THR A 122 -4.49 4.56 -18.70
C THR A 122 -5.55 3.69 -18.03
N GLY A 123 -5.77 2.48 -18.53
CA GLY A 123 -6.70 1.51 -17.96
C GLY A 123 -6.22 1.00 -16.60
N GLY A 124 -4.94 0.66 -16.51
CA GLY A 124 -4.31 0.24 -15.26
C GLY A 124 -4.33 1.33 -14.19
N LEU A 125 -3.98 2.58 -14.55
CA LEU A 125 -4.06 3.70 -13.63
C LEU A 125 -5.50 3.97 -13.16
N THR A 126 -6.46 3.96 -14.08
CA THR A 126 -7.88 4.11 -13.75
C THR A 126 -8.36 3.02 -12.80
N LEU A 127 -7.97 1.76 -13.06
CA LEU A 127 -8.33 0.62 -12.22
C LEU A 127 -7.75 0.77 -10.81
N ILE A 128 -6.47 1.14 -10.70
CA ILE A 128 -5.80 1.38 -9.42
C ILE A 128 -6.53 2.47 -8.62
N LEU A 129 -6.86 3.60 -9.25
CA LEU A 129 -7.60 4.69 -8.61
C LEU A 129 -9.03 4.26 -8.22
N ALA A 130 -9.72 3.49 -9.06
CA ALA A 130 -11.04 2.97 -8.78
C ALA A 130 -11.03 2.00 -7.58
N VAL A 131 -10.03 1.11 -7.49
CA VAL A 131 -9.88 0.22 -6.33
C VAL A 131 -9.60 1.02 -5.05
N MET A 132 -8.77 2.06 -5.11
CA MET A 132 -8.54 2.94 -3.96
C MET A 132 -9.82 3.65 -3.51
N ALA A 133 -10.60 4.19 -4.45
CA ALA A 133 -11.86 4.86 -4.16
C ALA A 133 -12.92 3.89 -3.60
N LEU A 134 -13.05 2.70 -4.20
CA LEU A 134 -13.96 1.65 -3.73
C LEU A 134 -13.57 1.16 -2.34
N SER A 135 -12.27 0.97 -2.11
CA SER A 135 -11.75 0.58 -0.80
C SER A 135 -12.06 1.64 0.26
N PHE A 136 -11.89 2.92 -0.05
CA PHE A 136 -12.32 4.00 0.85
C PHE A 136 -13.83 3.96 1.10
N TYR A 137 -14.63 3.79 0.05
CA TYR A 137 -16.09 3.67 0.18
C TYR A 137 -16.52 2.45 1.02
N LEU A 138 -15.76 1.35 1.00
CA LEU A 138 -16.08 0.19 1.83
C LEU A 138 -15.83 0.47 3.33
N PHE A 139 -14.77 1.22 3.65
CA PHE A 139 -14.31 1.44 5.03
C PHE A 139 -14.61 2.83 5.59
N TYR A 140 -15.27 3.72 4.84
CA TYR A 140 -15.62 5.07 5.32
C TYR A 140 -16.42 5.08 6.65
N PRO A 141 -17.32 4.12 6.96
CA PRO A 141 -18.07 4.17 8.21
C PRO A 141 -17.16 4.12 9.44
N LEU A 142 -16.00 3.46 9.36
CA LEU A 142 -15.02 3.41 10.44
C LEU A 142 -14.47 4.80 10.80
N VAL A 143 -14.40 5.72 9.83
CA VAL A 143 -13.82 7.06 9.98
C VAL A 143 -14.89 8.11 10.23
N TYR A 144 -16.01 8.07 9.50
CA TYR A 144 -17.08 9.07 9.59
C TYR A 144 -18.12 8.77 10.67
N GLY A 145 -18.07 7.58 11.26
CA GLY A 145 -18.95 7.16 12.34
C GLY A 145 -19.78 5.95 11.95
N MET A 146 -19.59 4.87 12.69
CA MET A 146 -20.43 3.68 12.63
C MET A 146 -21.68 3.91 13.47
N SER A 147 -22.79 3.33 13.04
CA SER A 147 -24.04 3.28 13.78
C SER A 147 -24.50 1.82 13.88
N GLY A 148 -25.30 1.52 14.91
CA GLY A 148 -25.81 0.17 15.15
C GLY A 148 -24.88 -0.71 15.99
N SER A 149 -25.14 -2.02 15.92
CA SER A 149 -24.48 -3.07 16.71
C SER A 149 -23.02 -3.30 16.29
N THR A 150 -22.23 -3.90 17.17
CA THR A 150 -20.81 -4.20 16.91
C THR A 150 -20.61 -5.11 15.72
N SER A 151 -19.46 -5.04 15.07
CA SER A 151 -19.07 -5.92 13.95
C SER A 151 -19.01 -7.41 14.30
N GLY A 152 -19.07 -7.79 15.58
CA GLY A 152 -19.23 -9.17 16.01
C GLY A 152 -20.65 -9.73 15.85
N ASP A 153 -21.66 -8.87 15.76
CA ASP A 153 -23.04 -9.27 15.63
C ASP A 153 -23.35 -9.58 14.16
N LYS A 154 -23.90 -10.76 13.86
CA LYS A 154 -24.20 -11.20 12.48
C LYS A 154 -25.17 -10.28 11.75
N ASP A 155 -26.03 -9.60 12.50
CA ASP A 155 -27.02 -8.66 11.98
C ASP A 155 -26.45 -7.23 11.82
N SER A 156 -25.19 -7.01 12.19
CA SER A 156 -24.53 -5.71 12.03
C SER A 156 -24.18 -5.45 10.57
N ILE A 157 -24.45 -4.23 10.12
CA ILE A 157 -23.95 -3.70 8.84
C ILE A 157 -22.42 -3.71 8.76
N MET A 158 -21.73 -3.77 9.90
CA MET A 158 -20.27 -3.80 9.99
C MET A 158 -19.69 -5.23 10.00
N TYR A 159 -20.52 -6.27 10.09
CA TYR A 159 -20.08 -7.66 10.18
C TYR A 159 -19.19 -8.07 8.99
N GLY A 160 -19.58 -7.69 7.77
CA GLY A 160 -18.82 -7.99 6.55
C GLY A 160 -17.45 -7.27 6.46
N LEU A 161 -17.21 -6.27 7.30
CA LEU A 161 -15.93 -5.56 7.37
C LEU A 161 -14.95 -6.19 8.36
N LYS A 162 -15.40 -7.09 9.25
CA LYS A 162 -14.57 -7.79 10.23
C LYS A 162 -13.82 -8.95 9.57
N TRP A 163 -12.70 -8.63 8.93
CA TRP A 163 -11.89 -9.65 8.24
C TRP A 163 -10.93 -10.41 9.16
N LEU A 164 -10.59 -9.79 10.29
CA LEU A 164 -9.75 -10.40 11.32
C LEU A 164 -10.51 -10.43 12.64
N GLU A 165 -10.33 -11.50 13.42
CA GLU A 165 -10.98 -11.66 14.72
C GLU A 165 -10.63 -10.52 15.68
N SER A 166 -9.39 -10.00 15.59
CA SER A 166 -8.88 -8.91 16.41
C SER A 166 -9.43 -7.52 16.07
N TRP A 167 -10.33 -7.41 15.07
CA TRP A 167 -10.98 -6.15 14.75
C TRP A 167 -12.31 -6.05 15.50
N ASP A 168 -12.31 -5.21 16.55
CA ASP A 168 -13.44 -5.09 17.47
C ASP A 168 -14.03 -3.68 17.41
N PHE A 169 -14.64 -3.37 16.26
CA PHE A 169 -15.33 -2.11 16.00
C PHE A 169 -16.85 -2.26 16.02
#